data_AF-A0A1H0VD62-F1
#
_entry.id   AF-A0A1H0VD62-F1
#
_cell.length_a   1.000
_cell.length_b   1.000
_cell.length_c   1.000
_cell.angle_alpha   90.00
_cell.angle_beta   90.00
_cell.angle_gamma   90.00
#
_symmetry.space_group_name_H-M   'P 1'
#
loop_
_entity.id
_entity.type
_entity.pdbx_description
1 polymer ?
#
loop_
_entity_poly.entity_id
_entity_poly.type
_entity_poly.pdbx_seq_one_letter_code
_entity_poly.pdbx_strand_id
1 'polypeptide(L)'
;MKSCCNWLPKWDDKKAYPSPEITPLNKWAWEFLRRNKEYQKDFYEMKELVSSMGFFDLVNRPGPLSFDEQKHYVKCCQVIDQMMIRKYLVKSGKNMPADPEHSYEEEKPIFLGSSPLYFHDCFYKKHPTSDFYYYEAHKYHKDIDYSKEELIHKQACLKGSRISQQVRANPRALLVEINLEKSIPEQIKALEDVAKKQQKILKSWGINNKSRNRSESWREYLQILDSIDQNADFNDVHQILFPHISNEYPDYSARKQYNNWKKAAKNIRDKEYRNIAKLDITP
;
A
#
# COMPACT_ATOMS: atom_id res chain seq x y z
N MET A 1 11.28 -29.28 -6.61
CA MET A 1 10.21 -28.27 -6.83
C MET A 1 10.46 -27.65 -8.19
N LYS A 2 9.51 -27.72 -9.15
CA LYS A 2 9.66 -27.08 -10.46
C LYS A 2 9.76 -25.57 -10.26
N SER A 3 10.77 -24.92 -10.83
CA SER A 3 10.89 -23.45 -10.83
C SER A 3 9.61 -22.86 -11.42
N CYS A 4 8.80 -22.21 -10.60
CA CYS A 4 7.38 -22.01 -10.89
C CYS A 4 7.09 -20.99 -12.00
N CYS A 5 8.06 -20.23 -12.50
CA CYS A 5 7.76 -19.06 -13.34
C CYS A 5 8.89 -18.73 -14.32
N ASN A 6 8.88 -19.30 -15.54
CA ASN A 6 9.78 -18.88 -16.64
C ASN A 6 9.60 -17.42 -17.06
N TRP A 7 8.54 -16.75 -16.58
CA TRP A 7 8.28 -15.33 -16.85
C TRP A 7 9.04 -14.37 -15.93
N LEU A 8 9.61 -14.86 -14.82
CA LEU A 8 10.40 -13.99 -13.94
C LEU A 8 11.74 -13.68 -14.62
N PRO A 9 12.15 -12.40 -14.65
CA PRO A 9 13.48 -12.05 -15.12
C PRO A 9 14.55 -12.71 -14.25
N LYS A 10 15.73 -12.94 -14.81
CA LYS A 10 16.89 -13.33 -14.02
C LYS A 10 17.20 -12.21 -13.01
N TRP A 11 17.23 -12.55 -11.73
CA TRP A 11 17.27 -11.53 -10.67
C TRP A 11 18.59 -10.75 -10.61
N ASP A 12 19.66 -11.38 -11.08
CA ASP A 12 21.01 -10.83 -11.21
C ASP A 12 21.19 -9.97 -12.47
N ASP A 13 20.29 -10.05 -13.44
CA ASP A 13 20.30 -9.21 -14.64
C ASP A 13 19.60 -7.87 -14.40
N LYS A 14 20.39 -6.86 -14.03
CA LYS A 14 19.92 -5.49 -13.80
C LYS A 14 19.19 -4.90 -15.02
N LYS A 15 19.50 -5.32 -16.25
CA LYS A 15 18.87 -4.79 -17.48
C LYS A 15 17.47 -5.37 -17.72
N ALA A 16 17.14 -6.49 -17.07
CA ALA A 16 15.83 -7.10 -17.14
C ALA A 16 14.75 -6.34 -16.34
N TYR A 17 15.12 -5.24 -15.68
CA TYR A 17 14.23 -4.42 -14.85
C TYR A 17 14.09 -3.00 -15.40
N PRO A 18 12.95 -2.33 -15.15
CA PRO A 18 12.78 -0.94 -15.57
C PRO A 18 13.82 0.00 -14.95
N SER A 19 14.21 1.03 -15.69
CA SER A 19 15.15 2.04 -15.22
C SER A 19 14.46 3.03 -14.28
N PRO A 20 14.95 3.26 -13.05
CA PRO A 20 14.34 4.18 -12.09
C PRO A 20 14.16 5.62 -12.59
N GLU A 21 14.98 6.05 -13.53
CA GLU A 21 15.04 7.44 -14.02
C GLU A 21 13.95 7.76 -15.06
N ILE A 22 13.57 6.77 -15.87
CA ILE A 22 12.67 6.97 -17.03
C ILE A 22 11.36 6.21 -16.90
N THR A 23 11.25 5.28 -15.94
CA THR A 23 10.07 4.42 -15.82
C THR A 23 8.97 5.16 -15.07
N PRO A 24 7.77 5.31 -15.66
CA PRO A 24 6.65 5.97 -15.02
C PRO A 24 6.16 5.19 -13.78
N LEU A 25 5.53 5.88 -12.83
CA LEU A 25 5.18 5.30 -11.54
C LEU A 25 4.12 4.19 -11.68
N ASN A 26 3.20 4.31 -12.65
CA ASN A 26 2.24 3.26 -12.97
C ASN A 26 2.91 1.93 -13.37
N LYS A 27 3.98 1.93 -14.18
CA LYS A 27 4.74 0.71 -14.55
C LYS A 27 5.38 0.10 -13.31
N TRP A 28 5.94 0.91 -12.41
CA TRP A 28 6.47 0.38 -11.14
C TRP A 28 5.41 -0.27 -10.27
N ALA A 29 4.24 0.37 -10.14
CA ALA A 29 3.12 -0.21 -9.40
C ALA A 29 2.70 -1.57 -9.99
N TRP A 30 2.66 -1.69 -11.31
CA TRP A 30 2.40 -2.94 -12.03
C TRP A 30 3.46 -4.01 -11.76
N GLU A 31 4.75 -3.65 -11.84
CA GLU A 31 5.86 -4.57 -11.57
C GLU A 31 5.79 -5.18 -10.16
N PHE A 32 5.42 -4.38 -9.16
CA PHE A 32 5.20 -4.90 -7.81
C PHE A 32 3.94 -5.77 -7.74
N LEU A 33 2.83 -5.33 -8.35
CA LEU A 33 1.56 -6.07 -8.32
C LEU A 33 1.69 -7.48 -8.93
N ARG A 34 2.33 -7.61 -10.10
CA ARG A 34 2.45 -8.91 -10.79
C ARG A 34 3.27 -9.95 -10.00
N ARG A 35 4.02 -9.53 -8.97
CA ARG A 35 4.77 -10.40 -8.05
C ARG A 35 3.98 -10.79 -6.80
N ASN A 36 2.82 -10.19 -6.56
CA ASN A 36 1.96 -10.51 -5.44
C ASN A 36 1.34 -11.90 -5.64
N LYS A 37 1.47 -12.79 -4.64
CA LYS A 37 1.00 -14.19 -4.74
C LYS A 37 -0.52 -14.31 -4.80
N GLU A 38 -1.24 -13.43 -4.09
CA GLU A 38 -2.71 -13.40 -4.15
C GLU A 38 -3.17 -12.94 -5.54
N TYR A 39 -2.52 -11.91 -6.10
CA TYR A 39 -2.77 -11.46 -7.47
C TYR A 39 -2.50 -12.56 -8.50
N GLN A 40 -1.36 -13.24 -8.41
CA GLN A 40 -1.02 -14.35 -9.29
C GLN A 40 -2.05 -15.47 -9.21
N LYS A 41 -2.44 -15.87 -7.99
CA LYS A 41 -3.46 -16.89 -7.76
C LYS A 41 -4.79 -16.49 -8.43
N ASP A 42 -5.27 -15.28 -8.15
CA ASP A 42 -6.51 -14.77 -8.72
C ASP A 42 -6.45 -14.69 -10.26
N PHE A 43 -5.30 -14.29 -10.80
CA PHE A 43 -5.08 -14.24 -12.24
C PHE A 43 -5.16 -15.64 -12.88
N TYR A 44 -4.54 -16.65 -12.27
CA TYR A 44 -4.60 -18.03 -12.77
C TYR A 44 -5.99 -18.64 -12.64
N GLU A 45 -6.67 -18.46 -11.49
CA GLU A 45 -8.06 -18.91 -11.31
C GLU A 45 -8.97 -18.32 -12.38
N MET A 46 -8.77 -17.04 -12.70
CA MET A 46 -9.58 -16.39 -13.72
C MET A 46 -9.20 -16.79 -15.14
N LYS A 47 -7.91 -17.04 -15.39
CA LYS A 47 -7.43 -17.61 -16.65
C LYS A 47 -8.06 -18.99 -16.90
N GLU A 48 -8.16 -19.83 -15.88
CA GLU A 48 -8.83 -21.13 -15.95
C GLU A 48 -10.34 -20.98 -16.17
N LEU A 49 -10.99 -20.02 -15.48
CA LEU A 49 -12.41 -19.73 -15.69
C LEU A 49 -12.69 -19.31 -17.14
N VAL A 50 -11.92 -18.37 -17.68
CA VAL A 50 -12.05 -17.94 -19.08
C VAL A 50 -11.73 -19.08 -20.03
N SER A 51 -10.76 -19.93 -19.70
CA SER A 51 -10.49 -21.16 -20.46
C SER A 51 -11.71 -22.07 -20.54
N SER A 52 -12.37 -22.31 -19.40
CA SER A 52 -13.54 -23.19 -19.31
C SER A 52 -14.77 -22.68 -20.06
N MET A 53 -14.85 -21.37 -20.28
CA MET A 53 -15.91 -20.73 -21.06
C MET A 53 -15.74 -20.90 -22.58
N GLY A 54 -14.75 -21.69 -23.04
CA GLY A 54 -14.52 -21.96 -24.46
C GLY A 54 -13.74 -20.88 -25.20
N PHE A 55 -13.15 -19.92 -24.48
CA PHE A 55 -12.37 -18.83 -25.07
C PHE A 55 -10.90 -19.23 -25.37
N PHE A 56 -10.43 -20.42 -24.94
CA PHE A 56 -9.01 -20.79 -24.93
C PHE A 56 -8.49 -21.65 -26.07
N ASP A 57 -9.34 -22.13 -26.99
CA ASP A 57 -8.86 -22.87 -28.17
C ASP A 57 -7.89 -22.03 -29.03
N LEU A 58 -7.87 -20.71 -28.82
CA LEU A 58 -7.01 -19.75 -29.49
C LEU A 58 -5.68 -19.48 -28.79
N VAL A 59 -5.58 -19.65 -27.47
CA VAL A 59 -4.39 -19.23 -26.70
C VAL A 59 -3.25 -20.25 -26.78
N ASN A 60 -3.57 -21.52 -27.05
CA ASN A 60 -2.60 -22.62 -27.11
C ASN A 60 -2.40 -23.19 -28.52
N ARG A 61 -2.93 -22.54 -29.56
CA ARG A 61 -2.85 -23.04 -30.94
C ARG A 61 -1.44 -22.77 -31.51
N PRO A 62 -0.70 -23.78 -31.98
CA PRO A 62 0.55 -23.54 -32.68
C PRO A 62 0.25 -22.96 -34.07
N GLY A 63 0.72 -21.73 -34.33
CA GLY A 63 0.58 -21.02 -35.61
C GLY A 63 0.15 -19.56 -35.44
N PRO A 64 0.30 -18.71 -36.47
CA PRO A 64 -0.22 -17.35 -36.44
C PRO A 64 -1.75 -17.38 -36.39
N LEU A 65 -2.33 -16.61 -35.47
CA LEU A 65 -3.78 -16.40 -35.38
C LEU A 65 -4.26 -15.67 -36.63
N SER A 66 -5.39 -16.10 -37.20
CA SER A 66 -6.10 -15.29 -38.21
C SER A 66 -6.60 -13.98 -37.60
N PHE A 67 -6.98 -13.02 -38.44
CA PHE A 67 -7.41 -11.70 -37.98
C PHE A 67 -8.60 -11.75 -37.00
N ASP A 68 -9.60 -12.59 -37.27
CA ASP A 68 -10.76 -12.77 -36.39
C ASP A 68 -10.39 -13.43 -35.06
N GLU A 69 -9.42 -14.33 -35.09
CA GLU A 69 -8.84 -14.99 -33.92
C GLU A 69 -8.03 -14.03 -33.04
N GLN A 70 -7.27 -13.12 -33.65
CA GLN A 70 -6.57 -12.03 -32.93
C GLN A 70 -7.58 -11.09 -32.25
N LYS A 71 -8.63 -10.70 -32.97
CA LYS A 71 -9.69 -9.85 -32.42
C LYS A 71 -10.41 -10.51 -31.25
N HIS A 72 -10.63 -11.81 -31.32
CA HIS A 72 -11.22 -12.58 -30.23
C HIS A 72 -10.27 -12.69 -29.02
N TYR A 73 -8.98 -12.94 -29.24
CA TYR A 73 -7.96 -12.99 -28.19
C TYR A 73 -7.86 -11.66 -27.42
N VAL A 74 -7.83 -10.52 -28.14
CA VAL A 74 -7.85 -9.18 -27.53
C VAL A 74 -9.07 -9.02 -26.62
N LYS A 75 -10.25 -9.47 -27.07
CA LYS A 75 -11.48 -9.42 -26.27
C LYS A 75 -11.39 -10.28 -25.00
N CYS A 76 -10.76 -11.45 -25.04
CA CYS A 76 -10.55 -12.30 -23.87
C CYS A 76 -9.63 -11.64 -22.83
N CYS A 77 -8.51 -11.06 -23.27
CA CYS A 77 -7.60 -10.32 -22.40
C CYS A 77 -8.31 -9.14 -21.75
N GLN A 78 -9.12 -8.38 -22.51
CA GLN A 78 -9.94 -7.30 -21.98
C GLN A 78 -10.94 -7.76 -20.91
N VAL A 79 -11.57 -8.94 -21.08
CA VAL A 79 -12.50 -9.49 -20.07
C VAL A 79 -11.74 -9.86 -18.80
N ILE A 80 -10.59 -10.53 -18.91
CA ILE A 80 -9.74 -10.86 -17.77
C ILE A 80 -9.31 -9.57 -17.05
N ASP A 81 -8.81 -8.59 -17.79
CA ASP A 81 -8.38 -7.33 -17.22
C ASP A 81 -9.55 -6.62 -16.53
N GLN A 82 -10.73 -6.51 -17.15
CA GLN A 82 -11.91 -5.91 -16.53
C GLN A 82 -12.35 -6.61 -15.25
N MET A 83 -12.26 -7.93 -15.19
CA MET A 83 -12.60 -8.71 -14.00
C MET A 83 -11.55 -8.56 -12.90
N MET A 84 -10.25 -8.54 -13.23
CA MET A 84 -9.17 -8.24 -12.27
C MET A 84 -9.32 -6.82 -11.73
N ILE A 85 -9.53 -5.87 -12.64
CA ILE A 85 -9.86 -4.46 -12.37
C ILE A 85 -11.01 -4.43 -11.37
N ARG A 86 -12.16 -5.07 -11.62
CA ARG A 86 -13.29 -5.09 -10.67
C ARG A 86 -12.92 -5.67 -9.31
N LYS A 87 -12.27 -6.84 -9.24
CA LYS A 87 -11.91 -7.48 -7.96
C LYS A 87 -10.95 -6.62 -7.13
N TYR A 88 -10.02 -5.95 -7.78
CA TYR A 88 -8.98 -5.15 -7.12
C TYR A 88 -9.34 -3.65 -6.98
N LEU A 89 -10.31 -3.13 -7.74
CA LEU A 89 -10.90 -1.79 -7.59
C LEU A 89 -12.02 -1.71 -6.56
N VAL A 90 -12.91 -2.72 -6.48
CA VAL A 90 -14.08 -2.67 -5.59
C VAL A 90 -13.67 -2.63 -4.10
N LYS A 91 -12.45 -3.09 -3.76
CA LYS A 91 -11.88 -2.94 -2.40
C LYS A 91 -11.13 -1.63 -2.15
N SER A 92 -10.79 -0.83 -3.16
CA SER A 92 -9.91 0.35 -3.01
C SER A 92 -10.56 1.69 -3.37
N GLY A 93 -11.71 1.67 -4.06
CA GLY A 93 -12.39 2.87 -4.51
C GLY A 93 -11.63 3.72 -5.54
N LYS A 94 -10.41 3.34 -5.98
CA LYS A 94 -9.60 4.07 -7.00
C LYS A 94 -8.61 3.18 -7.77
N ASN A 95 -8.48 3.52 -9.06
CA ASN A 95 -7.65 3.04 -10.18
C ASN A 95 -6.57 1.98 -9.90
N MET A 96 -6.70 0.83 -10.57
CA MET A 96 -5.62 -0.12 -10.81
C MET A 96 -4.72 0.43 -11.92
N PRO A 97 -3.37 0.33 -11.83
CA PRO A 97 -2.52 0.65 -12.97
C PRO A 97 -2.86 -0.32 -14.10
N ALA A 98 -3.20 0.20 -15.28
CA ALA A 98 -3.34 -0.61 -16.48
C ALA A 98 -1.99 -1.27 -16.82
N ASP A 99 -2.00 -2.48 -17.39
CA ASP A 99 -0.77 -3.07 -17.90
C ASP A 99 -0.26 -2.22 -19.08
N PRO A 100 0.89 -1.54 -18.94
CA PRO A 100 1.38 -0.63 -19.97
C PRO A 100 1.83 -1.35 -21.24
N GLU A 101 2.03 -2.67 -21.24
CA GLU A 101 2.31 -3.41 -22.48
C GLU A 101 1.07 -3.68 -23.33
N HIS A 102 -0.13 -3.60 -22.72
CA HIS A 102 -1.42 -3.85 -23.38
C HIS A 102 -2.34 -2.62 -23.42
N SER A 103 -1.92 -1.48 -22.87
CA SER A 103 -2.75 -0.27 -22.76
C SER A 103 -2.58 0.74 -23.91
N TYR A 104 -1.97 0.35 -25.03
CA TYR A 104 -1.79 1.20 -26.19
C TYR A 104 -2.67 0.74 -27.34
N GLU A 105 -3.99 0.80 -27.18
CA GLU A 105 -4.94 0.98 -28.28
C GLU A 105 -6.33 1.32 -27.70
N GLU A 106 -6.71 2.59 -27.91
CA GLU A 106 -8.05 3.20 -27.79
C GLU A 106 -8.54 3.86 -26.47
N GLU A 107 -9.32 4.93 -26.71
CA GLU A 107 -9.68 6.03 -25.82
C GLU A 107 -11.02 5.87 -25.05
N LYS A 108 -11.14 6.75 -24.04
CA LYS A 108 -12.33 7.38 -23.41
C LYS A 108 -12.89 6.80 -22.09
N PRO A 109 -13.17 7.68 -21.11
CA PRO A 109 -13.75 7.31 -19.82
C PRO A 109 -15.25 7.05 -19.93
N ILE A 110 -15.70 5.89 -19.45
CA ILE A 110 -17.11 5.54 -19.34
C ILE A 110 -17.60 5.87 -17.91
N PHE A 111 -18.30 7.00 -17.81
CA PHE A 111 -19.30 7.42 -16.83
C PHE A 111 -19.03 7.50 -15.31
N LEU A 112 -19.44 8.66 -14.78
CA LEU A 112 -19.95 8.94 -13.43
C LEU A 112 -21.12 8.02 -13.06
N GLY A 113 -21.18 7.55 -11.81
CA GLY A 113 -22.30 6.79 -11.28
C GLY A 113 -22.37 6.84 -9.75
N SER A 114 -23.47 7.39 -9.27
CA SER A 114 -23.84 7.79 -7.92
C SER A 114 -24.27 6.66 -6.96
N SER A 115 -24.12 6.96 -5.65
CA SER A 115 -24.98 6.59 -4.50
C SER A 115 -24.46 5.57 -3.46
N PRO A 116 -24.90 5.73 -2.18
CA PRO A 116 -24.14 5.34 -0.98
C PRO A 116 -24.59 3.99 -0.40
N LEU A 117 -23.72 3.38 0.43
CA LEU A 117 -24.04 2.17 1.19
C LEU A 117 -24.55 2.51 2.59
N TYR A 118 -25.71 1.94 2.93
CA TYR A 118 -26.33 1.95 4.25
C TYR A 118 -25.68 0.92 5.19
N PHE A 119 -25.72 1.17 6.51
CA PHE A 119 -25.62 0.10 7.51
C PHE A 119 -26.74 0.22 8.53
N HIS A 120 -27.39 -0.92 8.77
CA HIS A 120 -28.52 -1.16 9.66
C HIS A 120 -28.11 -1.33 11.14
N ASP A 121 -29.05 -0.95 12.01
CA ASP A 121 -29.11 -1.09 13.46
C ASP A 121 -28.89 -2.51 14.02
N CYS A 122 -28.43 -2.60 15.27
CA CYS A 122 -28.93 -3.53 16.30
C CYS A 122 -28.68 -3.01 17.74
N PHE A 123 -29.70 -3.17 18.60
CA PHE A 123 -29.96 -2.70 19.97
C PHE A 123 -29.07 -3.32 21.09
N TYR A 124 -28.83 -2.73 22.29
CA TYR A 124 -29.75 -2.62 23.45
C TYR A 124 -29.25 -1.69 24.61
N LYS A 125 -30.23 -0.92 25.16
CA LYS A 125 -30.59 -0.42 26.52
C LYS A 125 -29.62 0.17 27.57
N LYS A 126 -30.11 1.30 28.14
CA LYS A 126 -29.73 2.11 29.33
C LYS A 126 -29.60 1.36 30.66
N HIS A 127 -28.68 1.80 31.54
CA HIS A 127 -28.87 2.46 32.86
C HIS A 127 -27.59 2.40 33.75
N PRO A 128 -27.53 3.02 34.95
CA PRO A 128 -26.93 4.32 35.25
C PRO A 128 -25.62 4.20 36.06
N THR A 129 -24.99 5.34 36.32
CA THR A 129 -23.89 5.58 37.26
C THR A 129 -23.87 4.67 38.49
N SER A 130 -22.73 4.00 38.73
CA SER A 130 -22.27 3.70 40.08
C SER A 130 -20.74 3.79 40.12
N ASP A 131 -20.28 4.73 40.95
CA ASP A 131 -18.90 4.91 41.35
C ASP A 131 -18.40 3.65 42.06
N PHE A 132 -17.33 3.06 41.53
CA PHE A 132 -16.42 2.23 42.32
C PHE A 132 -15.00 2.46 41.85
N TYR A 133 -14.27 3.25 42.63
CA TYR A 133 -12.82 3.39 42.56
C TYR A 133 -12.18 2.28 43.39
N TYR A 134 -11.33 1.47 42.76
CA TYR A 134 -10.24 0.78 43.43
C TYR A 134 -8.94 1.03 42.67
N TYR A 135 -7.95 1.49 43.43
CA TYR A 135 -6.58 1.76 43.01
C TYR A 135 -5.93 0.51 42.43
N GLU A 136 -5.37 0.59 41.22
CA GLU A 136 -4.00 0.13 40.94
C GLU A 136 -3.51 0.57 39.54
N ALA A 137 -2.33 1.18 39.53
CA ALA A 137 -1.43 1.46 38.41
C ALA A 137 -1.91 2.39 37.25
N HIS A 138 -1.72 3.71 37.49
CA HIS A 138 -1.22 4.68 36.49
C HIS A 138 -2.10 4.95 35.26
N LYS A 139 -3.33 5.42 35.48
CA LYS A 139 -4.08 6.15 34.46
C LYS A 139 -4.31 7.60 34.90
N TYR A 140 -3.63 8.50 34.20
CA TYR A 140 -3.87 9.94 34.28
C TYR A 140 -5.14 10.28 33.49
N HIS A 141 -6.31 10.22 34.14
CA HIS A 141 -7.51 10.91 33.66
C HIS A 141 -7.73 12.13 34.55
N LYS A 142 -7.62 13.32 33.95
CA LYS A 142 -8.16 14.55 34.53
C LYS A 142 -9.59 14.65 34.02
N ASP A 143 -10.54 14.75 34.96
CA ASP A 143 -11.94 15.00 34.69
C ASP A 143 -12.12 16.22 33.79
N ILE A 144 -12.96 16.05 32.76
CA ILE A 144 -13.35 17.11 31.85
C ILE A 144 -14.75 17.54 32.28
N ASP A 145 -14.86 18.79 32.70
CA ASP A 145 -16.12 19.49 32.84
C ASP A 145 -16.68 19.77 31.44
N TYR A 146 -17.74 19.06 31.06
CA TYR A 146 -18.40 19.15 29.75
C TYR A 146 -19.30 20.39 29.60
N SER A 147 -19.38 21.26 30.62
CA SER A 147 -20.27 22.43 30.60
C SER A 147 -19.69 23.68 29.92
N LYS A 148 -18.44 23.64 29.44
CA LYS A 148 -17.78 24.78 28.79
C LYS A 148 -17.29 24.45 27.39
N GLU A 149 -17.64 25.32 26.45
CA GLU A 149 -17.48 25.22 24.99
C GLU A 149 -16.03 25.27 24.47
N GLU A 150 -15.08 24.56 25.09
CA GLU A 150 -13.71 24.49 24.55
C GLU A 150 -13.39 23.11 23.98
N LEU A 151 -13.04 23.11 22.69
CA LEU A 151 -12.47 21.98 21.98
C LEU A 151 -11.11 21.64 22.64
N ILE A 152 -11.10 20.69 23.59
CA ILE A 152 -9.89 20.38 24.37
C ILE A 152 -8.90 19.63 23.49
N HIS A 153 -7.92 20.35 22.95
CA HIS A 153 -6.73 19.78 22.33
C HIS A 153 -5.75 19.31 23.40
N LYS A 154 -5.71 18.00 23.73
CA LYS A 154 -4.64 17.45 24.57
C LYS A 154 -3.36 17.24 23.74
N GLN A 155 -2.38 18.13 23.90
CA GLN A 155 -0.98 17.80 23.63
C GLN A 155 -0.44 16.93 24.76
N ALA A 156 -0.69 15.62 24.73
CA ALA A 156 -0.09 14.71 25.71
C ALA A 156 1.27 14.19 25.20
N CYS A 157 2.36 14.50 25.92
CA CYS A 157 3.30 13.51 26.47
C CYS A 157 4.08 14.15 27.63
N LEU A 158 3.93 13.60 28.84
CA LEU A 158 4.88 13.76 29.94
C LEU A 158 5.63 12.44 30.09
N LYS A 159 6.97 12.49 30.16
CA LYS A 159 7.75 11.37 30.70
C LYS A 159 8.45 11.86 31.96
N GLY A 160 8.10 11.25 33.08
CA GLY A 160 8.69 11.55 34.38
C GLY A 160 10.16 11.13 34.45
N SER A 161 11.04 12.10 34.71
CA SER A 161 12.10 11.98 35.71
C SER A 161 12.55 13.40 36.07
N ARG A 162 13.11 13.58 37.27
CA ARG A 162 13.25 14.83 38.04
C ARG A 162 14.16 15.94 37.45
N ILE A 163 14.42 15.93 36.16
CA ILE A 163 15.13 17.00 35.46
C ILE A 163 14.21 17.43 34.32
N SER A 164 13.75 18.68 34.35
CA SER A 164 12.87 19.28 33.36
C SER A 164 13.56 19.40 32.00
N GLN A 165 13.81 18.28 31.33
CA GLN A 165 13.98 18.27 29.89
C GLN A 165 12.58 18.41 29.31
N GLN A 166 12.33 19.50 28.58
CA GLN A 166 11.19 19.59 27.69
C GLN A 166 11.26 18.42 26.72
N VAL A 167 10.50 17.36 27.00
CA VAL A 167 10.28 16.29 26.04
C VAL A 167 9.43 16.94 24.96
N ARG A 168 10.06 17.26 23.82
CA ARG A 168 9.34 17.64 22.59
C ARG A 168 8.56 16.41 22.14
N ALA A 169 7.37 16.24 22.71
CA ALA A 169 6.39 15.31 22.23
C ALA A 169 6.16 15.66 20.77
N ASN A 170 6.46 14.72 19.88
CA ASN A 170 6.30 14.90 18.45
C ASN A 170 5.10 14.06 18.01
N PRO A 171 3.85 14.41 18.43
CA PRO A 171 2.70 13.59 18.11
C PRO A 171 2.46 13.66 16.61
N ARG A 172 2.95 12.64 15.90
CA ARG A 172 2.61 12.38 14.49
C ARG A 172 1.17 11.86 14.33
N ALA A 173 0.43 11.76 15.43
CA ALA A 173 -0.94 11.30 15.49
C ALA A 173 -1.76 12.20 16.43
N LEU A 174 -3.02 12.42 16.08
CA LEU A 174 -4.01 13.10 16.92
C LEU A 174 -4.97 12.05 17.46
N LEU A 175 -5.16 12.04 18.78
CA LEU A 175 -6.24 11.28 19.40
C LEU A 175 -7.46 12.19 19.48
N VAL A 176 -8.59 11.71 18.99
CA VAL A 176 -9.83 12.47 18.89
C VAL A 176 -10.98 11.64 19.43
N GLU A 177 -11.84 12.28 20.22
CA GLU A 177 -13.10 11.73 20.69
C GLU A 177 -14.22 12.39 19.89
N ILE A 178 -15.10 11.58 19.30
CA ILE A 178 -16.23 12.06 18.49
C ILE A 178 -17.50 11.89 19.33
N ASN A 179 -18.19 13.00 19.59
CA ASN A 179 -19.47 12.97 20.27
C ASN A 179 -20.57 12.60 19.25
N LEU A 180 -21.20 11.43 19.44
CA LEU A 180 -22.23 10.93 18.53
C LEU A 180 -23.58 11.66 18.64
N GLU A 181 -23.78 12.49 19.67
CA GLU A 181 -24.99 13.30 19.84
C GLU A 181 -24.94 14.61 19.03
N LYS A 182 -23.76 14.98 18.51
CA LYS A 182 -23.55 16.18 17.70
C LYS A 182 -23.38 15.84 16.23
N SER A 183 -23.54 16.85 15.35
CA SER A 183 -23.29 16.73 13.92
C SER A 183 -21.86 16.23 13.65
N ILE A 184 -21.73 15.03 13.07
CA ILE A 184 -20.43 14.43 12.71
C ILE A 184 -19.67 15.30 11.68
N PRO A 185 -20.31 15.84 10.62
CA PRO A 185 -19.61 16.70 9.66
C PRO A 185 -18.97 17.95 10.27
N GLU A 186 -19.64 18.60 11.23
CA GLU A 186 -19.12 19.78 11.93
C GLU A 186 -17.90 19.43 12.79
N GLN A 187 -17.94 18.29 13.48
CA GLN A 187 -16.82 17.79 14.26
C GLN A 187 -15.63 17.44 13.36
N ILE A 188 -15.85 16.75 12.23
CA ILE A 188 -14.77 16.43 11.28
C ILE A 188 -14.11 17.70 10.74
N LYS A 189 -14.89 18.74 10.42
CA LYS A 189 -14.36 20.03 9.97
C LYS A 189 -13.46 20.66 11.04
N ALA A 190 -13.90 20.69 12.29
CA ALA A 190 -13.09 21.19 13.40
C ALA A 190 -11.80 20.37 13.61
N LEU A 191 -11.88 19.04 13.48
CA LEU A 191 -10.71 18.15 13.55
C LEU A 191 -9.72 18.42 12.41
N GLU A 192 -10.20 18.66 11.20
CA GLU A 192 -9.36 18.99 10.05
C GLU A 192 -8.57 20.30 10.29
N ASP A 193 -9.20 21.31 10.88
CA ASP A 193 -8.56 22.58 11.21
C ASP A 193 -7.45 22.41 12.26
N VAL A 194 -7.72 21.61 13.31
CA VAL A 194 -6.71 21.26 14.33
C VAL A 194 -5.55 20.48 13.69
N ALA A 195 -5.85 19.51 12.84
CA ALA A 195 -4.85 18.72 12.13
C ALA A 195 -3.96 19.58 11.23
N LYS A 196 -4.54 20.52 10.48
CA LYS A 196 -3.80 21.47 9.64
C LYS A 196 -2.91 22.39 10.47
N LYS A 197 -3.38 22.89 11.61
CA LYS A 197 -2.57 23.69 12.54
C LYS A 197 -1.37 22.90 13.06
N GLN A 198 -1.59 21.66 13.51
CA GLN A 198 -0.51 20.80 13.99
C GLN A 198 0.49 20.45 12.88
N GLN A 199 0.01 20.22 11.65
CA GLN A 199 0.88 19.97 10.50
C GLN A 199 1.79 21.17 10.19
N LYS A 200 1.29 22.41 10.32
CA LYS A 200 2.11 23.63 10.16
C LYS A 200 3.21 23.73 11.21
N ILE A 201 2.91 23.37 12.46
CA ILE A 201 3.90 23.33 13.56
C ILE A 201 4.98 22.27 13.27
N LEU A 202 4.59 21.07 12.83
CA LEU A 202 5.55 20.04 12.46
C LEU A 202 6.47 20.51 11.31
N LYS A 203 5.90 21.19 10.31
CA LYS A 203 6.67 21.78 9.21
C LYS A 203 7.67 22.85 9.69
N SER A 204 7.28 23.74 10.62
CA SER A 204 8.18 24.76 11.16
C SER A 204 9.33 24.18 11.97
N TRP A 205 9.15 22.99 12.55
CA TRP A 205 10.21 22.21 13.19
C TRP A 205 11.09 21.41 12.22
N GLY A 206 10.88 21.54 10.91
CA GLY A 206 11.61 20.78 9.89
C GLY A 206 11.18 19.31 9.78
N ILE A 207 10.12 18.91 10.49
CA ILE A 207 9.53 17.57 10.40
C ILE A 207 8.60 17.56 9.20
N ASN A 208 9.21 17.47 8.03
CA ASN A 208 8.49 17.20 6.81
C ASN A 208 8.28 15.69 6.70
N ASN A 209 7.04 15.28 6.41
CA ASN A 209 6.80 14.00 5.74
C ASN A 209 7.31 14.13 4.30
N LYS A 210 8.63 14.32 4.13
CA LYS A 210 9.25 13.94 2.88
C LYS A 210 9.11 12.43 2.86
N SER A 211 8.06 11.95 2.20
CA SER A 211 8.08 10.62 1.62
C SER A 211 9.42 10.57 0.90
N ARG A 212 10.38 9.83 1.45
CA ARG A 212 11.64 9.62 0.76
C ARG A 212 11.21 8.91 -0.49
N ASN A 213 11.27 9.59 -1.63
CA ASN A 213 10.98 8.93 -2.89
C ASN A 213 12.01 7.81 -2.99
N ARG A 214 11.57 6.57 -2.81
CA ARG A 214 12.44 5.39 -2.86
C ARG A 214 12.44 4.78 -4.25
N SER A 215 11.97 5.52 -5.26
CA SER A 215 11.94 5.05 -6.65
C SER A 215 13.30 4.57 -7.12
N GLU A 216 14.37 5.24 -6.70
CA GLU A 216 15.76 4.86 -6.98
C GLU A 216 16.11 3.43 -6.53
N SER A 217 15.46 2.92 -5.48
CA SER A 217 15.71 1.57 -4.92
C SER A 217 14.68 0.53 -5.36
N TRP A 218 13.67 0.92 -6.16
CA TRP A 218 12.58 -0.01 -6.52
C TRP A 218 13.05 -1.15 -7.41
N ARG A 219 14.02 -0.90 -8.29
CA ARG A 219 14.64 -1.96 -9.09
C ARG A 219 15.22 -3.05 -8.20
N GLU A 220 16.03 -2.67 -7.23
CA GLU A 220 16.70 -3.60 -6.34
C GLU A 220 15.71 -4.29 -5.39
N TYR A 221 14.60 -3.63 -5.05
CA TYR A 221 13.49 -4.28 -4.35
C TYR A 221 12.85 -5.39 -5.18
N LEU A 222 12.65 -5.19 -6.49
CA LEU A 222 12.17 -6.26 -7.38
C LEU A 222 13.20 -7.39 -7.49
N GLN A 223 14.49 -7.08 -7.62
CA GLN A 223 15.55 -8.09 -7.64
C GLN A 223 15.56 -8.95 -6.37
N ILE A 224 15.32 -8.35 -5.20
CA ILE A 224 15.21 -9.10 -3.94
C ILE A 224 13.96 -9.99 -3.91
N LEU A 225 12.83 -9.53 -4.45
CA LEU A 225 11.62 -10.37 -4.52
C LEU A 225 11.85 -11.56 -5.44
N ASP A 226 12.46 -11.33 -6.60
CA ASP A 226 12.71 -12.35 -7.60
C ASP A 226 13.79 -13.34 -7.16
N SER A 227 14.82 -12.88 -6.44
CA SER A 227 15.84 -13.78 -5.88
C SER A 227 15.25 -14.70 -4.80
N ILE A 228 14.29 -14.23 -4.01
CA ILE A 228 13.54 -15.08 -3.06
C ILE A 228 12.69 -16.11 -3.80
N ASP A 229 11.96 -15.70 -4.85
CA ASP A 229 11.12 -16.60 -5.63
C ASP A 229 11.94 -17.66 -6.40
N GLN A 230 13.18 -17.33 -6.76
CA GLN A 230 14.14 -18.22 -7.40
C GLN A 230 15.00 -19.03 -6.40
N ASN A 231 14.76 -18.87 -5.09
CA ASN A 231 15.54 -19.52 -4.01
C ASN A 231 17.05 -19.27 -4.10
N ALA A 232 17.46 -18.06 -4.51
CA ALA A 232 18.87 -17.68 -4.58
C ALA A 232 19.52 -17.66 -3.18
N ASP A 233 20.80 -18.02 -3.10
CA ASP A 233 21.55 -17.93 -1.85
C ASP A 233 21.77 -16.47 -1.45
N PHE A 234 21.77 -16.20 -0.15
CA PHE A 234 21.97 -14.84 0.34
C PHE A 234 23.34 -14.28 -0.04
N ASN A 235 24.40 -15.11 -0.08
CA ASN A 235 25.75 -14.63 -0.39
C ASN A 235 25.83 -14.16 -1.85
N ASP A 236 25.17 -14.86 -2.78
CA ASP A 236 25.08 -14.43 -4.18
C ASP A 236 24.36 -13.07 -4.29
N VAL A 237 23.23 -12.94 -3.60
CA VAL A 237 22.45 -11.69 -3.57
C VAL A 237 23.27 -10.55 -2.94
N HIS A 238 24.04 -10.84 -1.90
CA HIS A 238 24.92 -9.88 -1.24
C HIS A 238 26.02 -9.39 -2.18
N GLN A 239 26.73 -10.31 -2.85
CA GLN A 239 27.81 -9.97 -3.77
C GLN A 239 27.33 -9.09 -4.94
N ILE A 240 26.12 -9.34 -5.45
CA ILE A 240 25.58 -8.60 -6.59
C ILE A 240 24.94 -7.27 -6.18
N LEU A 241 24.07 -7.26 -5.17
CA LEU A 241 23.27 -6.07 -4.82
C LEU A 241 23.93 -5.14 -3.81
N PHE A 242 24.84 -5.66 -2.97
CA PHE A 242 25.50 -4.88 -1.93
C PHE A 242 27.02 -5.12 -1.88
N PRO A 243 27.73 -5.03 -3.02
CA PRO A 243 29.16 -5.36 -3.09
C PRO A 243 30.03 -4.50 -2.15
N HIS A 244 29.56 -3.30 -1.80
CA HIS A 244 30.30 -2.34 -0.99
C HIS A 244 30.01 -2.45 0.52
N ILE A 245 29.12 -3.36 0.93
CA ILE A 245 28.70 -3.47 2.32
C ILE A 245 29.30 -4.74 2.90
N SER A 246 30.13 -4.61 3.93
CA SER A 246 30.68 -5.78 4.62
C SER A 246 29.56 -6.60 5.29
N ASN A 247 29.71 -7.92 5.23
CA ASN A 247 28.86 -8.87 5.95
C ASN A 247 29.63 -9.67 7.01
N GLU A 248 30.78 -9.17 7.44
CA GLU A 248 31.60 -9.83 8.44
C GLU A 248 31.06 -9.64 9.86
N TYR A 249 31.42 -10.58 10.74
CA TYR A 249 31.15 -10.47 12.18
C TYR A 249 31.99 -9.32 12.77
N PRO A 250 31.43 -8.51 13.70
CA PRO A 250 30.12 -8.67 14.36
C PRO A 250 28.95 -7.93 13.68
N ASP A 251 29.22 -7.10 12.67
CA ASP A 251 28.25 -6.10 12.24
C ASP A 251 27.14 -6.63 11.33
N TYR A 252 27.44 -7.63 10.48
CA TYR A 252 26.49 -8.23 9.52
C TYR A 252 25.66 -7.17 8.76
N SER A 253 26.31 -6.07 8.37
CA SER A 253 25.63 -4.88 7.84
C SER A 253 24.86 -5.18 6.56
N ALA A 254 25.43 -5.99 5.66
CA ALA A 254 24.76 -6.37 4.42
C ALA A 254 23.50 -7.22 4.70
N ARG A 255 23.57 -8.18 5.62
CA ARG A 255 22.40 -8.99 6.02
C ARG A 255 21.30 -8.13 6.62
N LYS A 256 21.65 -7.15 7.45
CA LYS A 256 20.70 -6.19 8.02
C LYS A 256 20.04 -5.35 6.92
N GLN A 257 20.82 -4.84 5.96
CA GLN A 257 20.30 -4.08 4.84
C GLN A 257 19.38 -4.90 3.93
N TYR A 258 19.79 -6.13 3.57
CA TYR A 258 18.97 -7.07 2.82
C TYR A 258 17.62 -7.33 3.51
N ASN A 259 17.62 -7.60 4.82
CA ASN A 259 16.38 -7.81 5.57
C ASN A 259 15.47 -6.58 5.56
N ASN A 260 16.04 -5.38 5.68
CA ASN A 260 15.30 -4.13 5.59
C ASN A 260 14.69 -3.93 4.20
N TRP A 261 15.46 -4.19 3.13
CA TRP A 261 14.98 -4.07 1.75
C TRP A 261 13.93 -5.13 1.42
N LYS A 262 14.14 -6.38 1.85
CA LYS A 262 13.15 -7.46 1.76
C LYS A 262 11.83 -7.08 2.42
N LYS A 263 11.87 -6.51 3.63
CA LYS A 263 10.66 -6.04 4.34
C LYS A 263 9.97 -4.91 3.58
N ALA A 264 10.73 -3.94 3.07
CA ALA A 264 10.20 -2.82 2.28
C ALA A 264 9.57 -3.30 0.95
N ALA A 265 10.27 -4.16 0.20
CA ALA A 265 9.81 -4.71 -1.06
C ALA A 265 8.50 -5.49 -0.91
N LYS A 266 8.39 -6.35 0.12
CA LYS A 266 7.14 -7.05 0.45
C LYS A 266 6.01 -6.09 0.80
N ASN A 267 6.29 -5.07 1.61
CA ASN A 267 5.27 -4.09 1.99
C ASN A 267 4.74 -3.31 0.77
N ILE A 268 5.61 -2.97 -0.17
CA ILE A 268 5.20 -2.32 -1.42
C ILE A 268 4.34 -3.29 -2.26
N ARG A 269 4.85 -4.50 -2.53
CA ARG A 269 4.14 -5.55 -3.27
C ARG A 269 2.76 -5.88 -2.70
N ASP A 270 2.65 -5.96 -1.38
CA ASP A 270 1.45 -6.47 -0.72
C ASP A 270 0.43 -5.36 -0.38
N LYS A 271 0.89 -4.12 -0.17
CA LYS A 271 0.04 -3.05 0.38
C LYS A 271 0.19 -1.72 -0.36
N GLU A 272 1.42 -1.26 -0.59
CA GLU A 272 1.66 0.12 -1.00
C GLU A 272 1.74 0.34 -2.52
N TYR A 273 1.73 -0.71 -3.35
CA TYR A 273 1.74 -0.56 -4.82
C TYR A 273 0.59 0.33 -5.32
N ARG A 274 -0.55 0.32 -4.63
CA ARG A 274 -1.70 1.20 -4.92
C ARG A 274 -1.42 2.68 -4.65
N ASN A 275 -0.51 2.97 -3.74
CA ASN A 275 -0.10 4.34 -3.42
C ASN A 275 0.89 4.86 -4.45
N ILE A 276 1.71 3.98 -5.05
CA ILE A 276 2.62 4.36 -6.15
C ILE A 276 1.82 4.90 -7.34
N ALA A 277 0.77 4.18 -7.77
CA ALA A 277 -0.06 4.60 -8.90
C ALA A 277 -0.77 5.95 -8.68
N LYS A 278 -1.04 6.33 -7.42
CA LYS A 278 -1.70 7.62 -7.10
C LYS A 278 -0.78 8.82 -7.27
N LEU A 279 0.54 8.63 -7.14
CA LEU A 279 1.50 9.72 -7.26
C LEU A 279 1.62 10.24 -8.70
N ASP A 280 1.31 9.40 -9.69
CA ASP A 280 1.38 9.74 -11.12
C ASP A 280 0.23 10.66 -11.60
N ILE A 281 -0.89 10.68 -10.88
CA ILE A 281 -2.14 11.35 -11.29
C ILE A 281 -2.20 12.80 -10.76
N THR A 282 -1.20 13.24 -10.00
CA THR A 282 -1.20 14.59 -9.41
C THR A 282 -0.40 15.51 -10.33
N PRO A 283 -1.05 16.39 -11.12
CA PRO A 283 -0.36 17.35 -11.99
C PRO A 283 0.45 18.39 -11.18
#